data_AF-A0A5M3N471-F1
#
_entry.id   AF-A0A5M3N471-F1
#
_cell.length_a   1.000
_cell.length_b   1.000
_cell.length_c   1.000
_cell.angle_alpha   90.00
_cell.angle_beta   90.00
_cell.angle_gamma   90.00
#
_symmetry.space_group_name_H-M   'P 1'
#
loop_
_entity.id
_entity.type
_entity.pdbx_description
1 polymer ?
#
loop_
_entity_poly.entity_id
_entity_poly.type
_entity_poly.pdbx_seq_one_letter_code
_entity_poly.pdbx_strand_id
1 'polypeptide(L)'
;MESQETLINQVPPQKYYFSLNSVKKTTLFLSTTTPNAPTYTVSTDLKTDKHTEVKDAHGDVIAVWSRKDLLPDTIAWPGREGGNSTAVKNWLKKGDGADGIPVHTLNTAAGPIVFRSSAKHRVGAYFPSKLASAASTDETEAIAYLVPKTEEHNLALVLSAPAQATDVRDEIMVAVLILEHKLRMADTAISVGGGKFEQNKTVAGYYVST
;
A
#
# COMPACT_ATOMS: atom_id res chain seq x y z
N MET A 1 44.84 -4.79 -13.33
CA MET A 1 43.95 -4.75 -12.15
C MET A 1 42.62 -5.28 -12.62
N GLU A 2 42.32 -6.54 -12.32
CA GLU A 2 41.05 -7.14 -12.69
C GLU A 2 40.04 -6.82 -11.59
N SER A 3 38.98 -6.11 -11.95
CA SER A 3 37.89 -5.77 -11.05
C SER A 3 37.07 -7.03 -10.79
N GLN A 4 37.06 -7.50 -9.55
CA GLN A 4 36.29 -8.67 -9.15
C GLN A 4 34.82 -8.24 -9.03
N GLU A 5 34.05 -8.41 -10.10
CA GLU A 5 32.59 -8.26 -10.06
C GLU A 5 32.01 -9.36 -9.17
N THR A 6 31.71 -9.03 -7.92
CA THR A 6 30.95 -9.94 -7.05
C THR A 6 29.52 -9.99 -7.55
N LEU A 7 29.11 -11.16 -8.07
CA LEU A 7 27.74 -11.45 -8.47
C LEU A 7 26.82 -11.38 -7.23
N ILE A 8 26.22 -10.22 -6.97
CA ILE A 8 25.24 -10.06 -5.90
C ILE A 8 23.98 -10.80 -6.34
N ASN A 9 23.69 -11.94 -5.72
CA ASN A 9 22.48 -12.71 -6.00
C ASN A 9 21.27 -11.92 -5.49
N GLN A 10 20.55 -11.26 -6.39
CA GLN A 10 19.40 -10.43 -6.03
C GLN A 10 18.26 -11.31 -5.52
N VAL A 11 17.70 -10.98 -4.36
CA VAL A 11 16.52 -11.67 -3.84
C VAL A 11 15.34 -11.35 -4.78
N PRO A 12 14.64 -12.36 -5.33
CA PRO A 12 13.58 -12.13 -6.28
C PRO A 12 12.40 -11.36 -5.63
N PRO A 13 11.66 -10.54 -6.40
CA PRO A 13 10.48 -9.86 -5.90
C PRO A 13 9.47 -10.80 -5.26
N GLN A 14 8.93 -10.43 -4.10
CA GLN A 14 7.88 -11.18 -3.41
C GLN A 14 6.52 -10.62 -3.80
N LYS A 15 5.57 -11.49 -4.13
CA LYS A 15 4.20 -11.10 -4.53
C LYS A 15 3.19 -11.66 -3.55
N TYR A 16 2.35 -10.79 -3.02
CA TYR A 16 1.26 -11.12 -2.10
C TYR A 16 -0.07 -10.98 -2.85
N TYR A 17 -0.64 -12.10 -3.26
CA TYR A 17 -1.88 -12.17 -4.01
C TYR A 17 -3.08 -12.16 -3.08
N PHE A 18 -4.03 -11.28 -3.37
CA PHE A 18 -5.26 -11.16 -2.59
C PHE A 18 -6.25 -12.26 -3.01
N SER A 19 -6.93 -12.87 -2.05
CA SER A 19 -7.97 -13.86 -2.31
C SER A 19 -9.19 -13.25 -3.02
N LEU A 20 -9.43 -11.97 -2.79
CA LEU A 20 -10.48 -11.17 -3.40
C LEU A 20 -9.89 -9.87 -3.96
N ASN A 21 -10.51 -9.28 -4.98
CA ASN A 21 -10.20 -7.91 -5.42
C ASN A 21 -10.78 -6.86 -4.44
N SER A 22 -10.39 -6.98 -3.16
CA SER A 22 -10.85 -6.16 -2.05
C SER A 22 -9.71 -6.03 -1.04
N VAL A 23 -9.55 -4.84 -0.47
CA VAL A 23 -8.65 -4.60 0.68
C VAL A 23 -9.31 -4.88 2.03
N LYS A 24 -10.54 -5.38 2.01
CA LYS A 24 -11.34 -5.79 3.17
C LYS A 24 -11.66 -7.26 3.06
N LYS A 25 -11.71 -7.98 4.19
CA LYS A 25 -12.14 -9.39 4.26
C LYS A 25 -11.43 -10.26 3.22
N THR A 26 -10.11 -10.13 3.15
CA THR A 26 -9.28 -10.74 2.12
C THR A 26 -8.11 -11.45 2.79
N THR A 27 -7.54 -12.44 2.10
CA THR A 27 -6.39 -13.20 2.57
C THR A 27 -5.29 -13.04 1.54
N LEU A 28 -4.06 -12.83 1.98
CA LEU A 28 -2.91 -12.63 1.10
C LEU A 28 -2.02 -13.86 1.10
N PHE A 29 -1.63 -14.31 -0.09
CA PHE A 29 -0.81 -15.50 -0.31
C PHE A 29 0.46 -15.15 -1.08
N LEU A 30 1.59 -15.78 -0.72
CA LEU A 30 2.88 -15.55 -1.38
C LEU A 30 2.98 -16.17 -2.79
N SER A 31 2.10 -17.10 -3.14
CA SER A 31 2.08 -17.77 -4.45
C SER A 31 0.65 -18.04 -4.91
N THR A 32 0.44 -18.06 -6.22
CA THR A 32 -0.84 -18.40 -6.88
C THR A 32 -1.01 -19.89 -7.18
N THR A 33 0.07 -20.69 -7.12
CA THR A 33 0.12 -22.03 -7.76
C THR A 33 0.11 -23.21 -6.80
N THR A 34 0.18 -23.00 -5.50
CA THR A 34 0.15 -24.06 -4.48
C THR A 34 -0.80 -23.66 -3.35
N PRO A 35 -1.45 -24.60 -2.63
CA PRO A 35 -2.23 -24.28 -1.45
C PRO A 35 -1.28 -23.80 -0.35
N ASN A 36 -0.88 -22.53 -0.45
CA ASN A 36 0.00 -21.90 0.50
C ASN A 36 -0.81 -21.48 1.72
N ALA A 37 -0.18 -21.65 2.88
CA ALA A 37 -0.69 -21.06 4.10
C ALA A 37 -0.87 -19.55 3.91
N PRO A 38 -1.96 -18.97 4.44
CA PRO A 38 -2.19 -17.53 4.35
C PRO A 38 -1.01 -16.79 4.99
N THR A 39 -0.44 -15.83 4.26
CA THR A 39 0.65 -15.01 4.81
C THR A 39 0.11 -13.87 5.64
N TYR A 40 -1.01 -13.28 5.20
CA TYR A 40 -1.77 -12.33 5.99
C TYR A 40 -3.26 -12.58 5.84
N THR A 41 -4.00 -12.29 6.90
CA THR A 41 -5.47 -12.29 6.86
C THR A 41 -5.98 -10.91 7.26
N VAL A 42 -6.71 -10.26 6.36
CA VAL A 42 -7.35 -8.97 6.59
C VAL A 42 -8.83 -9.22 6.92
N SER A 43 -9.19 -9.00 8.18
CA SER A 43 -10.56 -9.14 8.68
C SER A 43 -11.19 -7.77 8.89
N THR A 44 -12.41 -7.57 8.43
CA THR A 44 -13.15 -6.31 8.66
C THR A 44 -14.50 -6.63 9.26
N ASP A 45 -14.88 -5.91 10.33
CA ASP A 45 -16.17 -6.09 11.00
C ASP A 45 -17.33 -5.98 10.00
N LEU A 46 -18.20 -7.00 10.00
CA LEU A 46 -19.36 -7.09 9.11
C LEU A 46 -20.41 -6.03 9.42
N LYS A 47 -20.57 -5.65 10.69
CA LYS A 47 -21.67 -4.79 11.14
C LYS A 47 -21.37 -3.33 10.87
N THR A 48 -20.18 -2.89 11.27
CA THR A 48 -19.80 -1.47 11.17
C THR A 48 -19.00 -1.16 9.93
N ASP A 49 -18.29 -2.15 9.38
CA ASP A 49 -17.25 -1.95 8.35
C ASP A 49 -16.31 -0.80 8.72
N LYS A 50 -15.98 -0.66 10.02
CA LYS A 50 -15.10 0.40 10.54
C LYS A 50 -13.86 -0.15 11.22
N HIS A 51 -13.92 -1.37 11.71
CA HIS A 51 -12.80 -2.02 12.37
C HIS A 51 -12.17 -3.06 11.43
N THR A 52 -10.88 -2.90 11.13
CA THR A 52 -10.11 -3.81 10.28
C THR A 52 -8.88 -4.30 11.02
N GLU A 53 -8.75 -5.61 11.16
CA GLU A 53 -7.59 -6.29 11.73
C GLU A 53 -6.77 -6.90 10.61
N VAL A 54 -5.45 -6.74 10.68
CA VAL A 54 -4.49 -7.47 9.86
C VAL A 54 -3.80 -8.47 10.77
N LYS A 55 -3.86 -9.74 10.40
CA LYS A 55 -3.21 -10.86 11.10
C LYS A 55 -2.11 -11.44 10.24
N ASP A 56 -1.06 -11.92 10.88
CA ASP A 56 0.01 -12.66 10.20
C ASP A 56 -0.37 -14.13 9.93
N ALA A 57 0.60 -14.93 9.51
CA ALA A 57 0.43 -16.36 9.23
C ALA A 57 0.16 -17.21 10.48
N HIS A 58 0.55 -16.72 11.67
CA HIS A 58 0.31 -17.39 12.96
C HIS A 58 -1.06 -17.04 13.55
N GLY A 59 -1.72 -16.02 12.99
CA GLY A 59 -3.01 -15.52 13.47
C GLY A 59 -2.87 -14.37 14.46
N ASP A 60 -1.65 -13.89 14.71
CA ASP A 60 -1.37 -12.77 15.61
C ASP A 60 -1.78 -11.46 14.95
N VAL A 61 -2.45 -10.60 15.71
CA VAL A 61 -2.90 -9.29 15.21
C VAL A 61 -1.72 -8.33 15.16
N ILE A 62 -1.20 -8.10 13.95
CA ILE A 62 -0.08 -7.18 13.74
C ILE A 62 -0.55 -5.72 13.74
N ALA A 63 -1.73 -5.44 13.17
CA ALA A 63 -2.24 -4.08 13.06
C ALA A 63 -3.77 -4.04 13.14
N VAL A 64 -4.26 -2.96 13.73
CA VAL A 64 -5.70 -2.66 13.83
C VAL A 64 -5.94 -1.27 13.28
N TRP A 65 -6.73 -1.18 12.22
CA TRP A 65 -7.19 0.07 11.66
C TRP A 65 -8.66 0.30 12.00
N SER A 66 -8.93 1.37 12.73
CA SER A 66 -10.28 1.78 13.12
C SER A 66 -10.66 3.09 12.43
N ARG A 67 -11.69 3.02 11.59
CA ARG A 67 -12.33 4.16 10.93
C ARG A 67 -13.38 4.78 11.85
N LYS A 68 -13.46 6.11 11.84
CA LYS A 68 -14.44 6.85 12.66
C LYS A 68 -15.14 7.90 11.80
N ASP A 69 -16.43 8.11 12.03
CA ASP A 69 -17.21 9.05 11.18
C ASP A 69 -16.88 10.52 11.48
N LEU A 70 -16.71 10.85 12.77
CA LEU A 70 -16.49 12.21 13.25
C LEU A 70 -15.06 12.47 13.72
N LEU A 71 -14.33 11.41 14.04
CA LEU A 71 -12.96 11.49 14.56
C LEU A 71 -11.97 11.01 13.49
N PRO A 72 -10.69 11.39 13.59
CA PRO A 72 -9.68 10.83 12.70
C PRO A 72 -9.59 9.31 12.84
N ASP A 73 -9.40 8.64 11.71
CA ASP A 73 -9.02 7.23 11.67
C ASP A 73 -7.78 6.99 12.53
N THR A 74 -7.73 5.83 13.17
CA THR A 74 -6.63 5.43 14.05
C THR A 74 -6.05 4.08 13.64
N ILE A 75 -4.75 3.92 13.84
CA ILE A 75 -4.03 2.65 13.72
C ILE A 75 -3.46 2.28 15.09
N ALA A 76 -3.54 1.01 15.47
CA ALA A 76 -2.86 0.46 16.64
C ALA A 76 -2.07 -0.77 16.22
N TRP A 77 -1.01 -1.07 16.95
CA TRP A 77 -0.13 -2.19 16.68
C TRP A 77 -0.05 -3.11 17.92
N PRO A 78 -0.98 -4.07 18.11
CA PRO A 78 -1.08 -4.78 19.39
C PRO A 78 0.22 -5.48 19.84
N GLY A 79 0.99 -6.02 18.90
CA GLY A 79 2.27 -6.68 19.18
C GLY A 79 3.47 -5.76 19.44
N ARG A 80 3.32 -4.43 19.33
CA ARG A 80 4.41 -3.45 19.51
C ARG A 80 3.92 -2.15 20.15
N GLU A 81 4.84 -1.32 20.64
CA GLU A 81 4.51 0.01 21.18
C GLU A 81 3.43 0.01 22.31
N GLY A 82 3.31 -1.10 23.04
CA GLY A 82 2.30 -1.28 24.10
C GLY A 82 0.85 -1.30 23.60
N GLY A 83 0.62 -1.50 22.29
CA GLY A 83 -0.72 -1.50 21.70
C GLY A 83 -1.37 -0.12 21.61
N ASN A 84 -0.59 0.95 21.78
CA ASN A 84 -1.10 2.31 21.72
C ASN A 84 -1.65 2.64 20.32
N SER A 85 -2.73 3.44 20.32
CA SER A 85 -3.38 3.85 19.09
C SER A 85 -2.92 5.26 18.67
N THR A 86 -2.56 5.41 17.41
CA THR A 86 -2.12 6.67 16.80
C THR A 86 -3.07 7.06 15.67
N ALA A 87 -3.36 8.35 15.52
CA ALA A 87 -4.14 8.82 14.38
C ALA A 87 -3.43 8.53 13.05
N VAL A 88 -4.14 7.99 12.07
CA VAL A 88 -3.58 7.63 10.75
C VAL A 88 -2.92 8.84 10.08
N LYS A 89 -3.48 10.04 10.23
CA LYS A 89 -2.88 11.27 9.68
C LYS A 89 -1.52 11.64 10.28
N ASN A 90 -1.24 11.19 11.51
CA ASN A 90 0.03 11.42 12.19
C ASN A 90 1.06 10.33 11.85
N TRP A 91 0.58 9.09 11.69
CA TRP A 91 1.40 7.93 11.32
C TRP A 91 1.77 7.94 9.83
N LEU A 92 0.78 8.12 8.96
CA LEU A 92 0.90 8.21 7.51
C LEU A 92 0.56 9.64 7.07
N LYS A 93 1.56 10.51 7.04
CA LYS A 93 1.41 11.95 6.88
C LYS A 93 1.16 12.31 5.42
N LYS A 94 0.05 12.95 5.13
CA LYS A 94 -0.21 13.52 3.80
C LYS A 94 0.67 14.76 3.57
N GLY A 95 1.21 14.91 2.38
CA GLY A 95 1.94 16.10 1.93
C GLY A 95 1.97 16.19 0.41
N ASP A 96 2.78 17.09 -0.11
CA ASP A 96 3.01 17.27 -1.54
C ASP A 96 4.46 16.94 -1.88
N GLY A 97 4.67 16.22 -2.99
CA GLY A 97 5.99 15.94 -3.54
C GLY A 97 6.63 17.19 -4.13
N ALA A 98 7.92 17.08 -4.49
CA ALA A 98 8.66 18.19 -5.12
C ALA A 98 8.05 18.66 -6.46
N ASP A 99 7.29 17.78 -7.11
CA ASP A 99 6.55 18.02 -8.35
C ASP A 99 5.08 18.42 -8.12
N GLY A 100 4.70 18.70 -6.87
CA GLY A 100 3.33 19.07 -6.50
C GLY A 100 2.33 17.91 -6.51
N ILE A 101 2.80 16.68 -6.74
CA ILE A 101 1.92 15.50 -6.72
C ILE A 101 1.68 15.07 -5.27
N PRO A 102 0.43 14.80 -4.85
CA PRO A 102 0.14 14.38 -3.48
C PRO A 102 0.88 13.09 -3.11
N VAL A 103 1.53 13.10 -1.95
CA VAL A 103 2.24 11.97 -1.39
C VAL A 103 1.81 11.69 0.05
N HIS A 104 2.10 10.48 0.52
CA HIS A 104 2.00 10.13 1.93
C HIS A 104 3.34 9.63 2.45
N THR A 105 3.83 10.20 3.54
CA THR A 105 5.12 9.83 4.11
C THR A 105 4.92 9.06 5.41
N LEU A 106 5.60 7.94 5.52
CA LEU A 106 5.66 7.10 6.70
C LEU A 106 7.10 7.09 7.23
N ASN A 107 7.30 7.42 8.49
CA ASN A 107 8.60 7.31 9.13
C ASN A 107 8.72 5.93 9.79
N THR A 108 9.69 5.14 9.34
CA THR A 108 9.98 3.81 9.88
C THR A 108 11.37 3.77 10.50
N ALA A 109 11.71 2.68 11.20
CA ALA A 109 13.06 2.46 11.72
C ALA A 109 14.13 2.39 10.60
N ALA A 110 13.76 1.90 9.42
CA ALA A 110 14.64 1.86 8.24
C ALA A 110 14.72 3.22 7.50
N GLY A 111 13.99 4.23 7.98
CA GLY A 111 13.93 5.57 7.39
C GLY A 111 12.54 5.92 6.82
N PRO A 112 12.41 7.11 6.23
CA PRO A 112 11.18 7.55 5.61
C PRO A 112 10.85 6.75 4.35
N ILE A 113 9.59 6.39 4.20
CA ILE A 113 9.00 5.77 3.00
C ILE A 113 7.93 6.70 2.46
N VAL A 114 7.96 6.96 1.16
CA VAL A 114 7.00 7.82 0.47
C VAL A 114 6.08 6.95 -0.37
N PHE A 115 4.78 7.09 -0.14
CA PHE A 115 3.73 6.47 -0.93
C PHE A 115 3.14 7.49 -1.89
N ARG A 116 3.02 7.09 -3.15
CA ARG A 116 2.53 7.95 -4.21
C ARG A 116 1.80 7.15 -5.28
N SER A 117 0.78 7.75 -5.87
CA SER A 117 0.11 7.24 -7.06
C SER A 117 0.79 7.74 -8.32
N SER A 118 0.87 6.88 -9.33
CA SER A 118 1.59 7.17 -10.55
C SER A 118 1.19 6.32 -11.75
N ALA A 119 1.79 6.59 -12.92
CA ALA A 119 1.24 6.13 -14.20
C ALA A 119 1.39 4.63 -14.34
N LYS A 120 2.40 4.12 -13.66
CA LYS A 120 2.71 2.72 -13.55
C LYS A 120 2.06 2.08 -12.32
N HIS A 121 1.97 2.80 -11.21
CA HIS A 121 1.56 2.22 -9.94
C HIS A 121 0.42 3.02 -9.30
N ARG A 122 -0.75 2.38 -9.14
CA ARG A 122 -1.88 2.99 -8.43
C ARG A 122 -1.51 3.40 -7.01
N VAL A 123 -0.76 2.55 -6.31
CA VAL A 123 -0.06 2.87 -5.07
C VAL A 123 1.34 2.29 -5.17
N GLY A 124 2.36 3.15 -5.17
CA GLY A 124 3.76 2.76 -5.10
C GLY A 124 4.41 3.32 -3.82
N ALA A 125 5.28 2.54 -3.20
CA ALA A 125 6.14 2.94 -2.09
C ALA A 125 7.56 3.12 -2.60
N TYR A 126 8.23 4.19 -2.15
CA TYR A 126 9.54 4.60 -2.62
C TYR A 126 10.39 5.07 -1.44
N PHE A 127 11.70 4.86 -1.51
CA PHE A 127 12.63 5.61 -0.66
C PHE A 127 12.80 7.03 -1.22
N PRO A 128 12.85 8.09 -0.38
CA PRO A 128 13.03 9.46 -0.85
C PRO A 128 14.25 9.67 -1.75
N SER A 129 15.36 8.96 -1.47
CA SER A 129 16.58 9.01 -2.29
C SER A 129 16.35 8.59 -3.73
N LYS A 130 15.53 7.55 -3.95
CA LYS A 130 15.17 7.03 -5.28
C LYS A 130 14.12 7.90 -5.97
N LEU A 131 13.26 8.56 -5.20
CA LEU A 131 12.24 9.47 -5.74
C LEU A 131 12.86 10.78 -6.23
N ALA A 132 13.86 11.31 -5.52
CA ALA A 132 14.56 12.56 -5.90
C ALA A 132 15.39 12.40 -7.18
N SER A 133 15.92 11.21 -7.46
CA SER A 133 16.62 10.91 -8.72
C SER A 133 15.67 10.70 -9.90
N ALA A 134 14.38 10.45 -9.66
CA ALA A 134 13.38 10.15 -10.68
C ALA A 134 12.79 11.41 -11.36
N ALA A 135 13.58 12.50 -11.46
CA ALA A 135 13.24 13.65 -12.30
C ALA A 135 13.06 13.29 -13.78
N SER A 136 13.45 12.08 -14.18
CA SER A 136 13.08 11.44 -15.44
C SER A 136 12.01 10.37 -15.19
N THR A 137 10.96 10.42 -16.00
CA THR A 137 9.77 9.58 -16.23
C THR A 137 9.78 8.08 -15.88
N ASP A 138 10.91 7.51 -15.50
CA ASP A 138 11.08 6.14 -15.07
C ASP A 138 10.95 6.03 -13.55
N GLU A 139 9.71 5.87 -13.08
CA GLU A 139 9.38 5.38 -11.73
C GLU A 139 9.70 3.88 -11.60
N THR A 140 10.93 3.52 -11.95
CA THR A 140 11.33 2.13 -12.18
C THR A 140 11.65 1.38 -10.89
N GLU A 141 11.80 2.06 -9.76
CA GLU A 141 12.33 1.44 -8.53
C GLU A 141 11.47 1.65 -7.28
N ALA A 142 10.15 1.52 -7.42
CA ALA A 142 9.25 1.37 -6.27
C ALA A 142 9.69 0.16 -5.43
N ILE A 143 9.85 0.31 -4.11
CA ILE A 143 10.19 -0.79 -3.19
C ILE A 143 9.02 -1.74 -2.98
N ALA A 144 7.81 -1.21 -3.11
CA ALA A 144 6.58 -1.97 -3.12
C ALA A 144 5.55 -1.28 -4.01
N TYR A 145 4.65 -2.03 -4.63
CA TYR A 145 3.56 -1.46 -5.42
C TYR A 145 2.39 -2.41 -5.58
N LEU A 146 1.20 -1.86 -5.78
CA LEU A 146 0.01 -2.63 -6.13
C LEU A 146 -0.05 -2.89 -7.63
N VAL A 147 -0.27 -4.16 -7.98
CA VAL A 147 -0.65 -4.61 -9.33
C VAL A 147 -2.16 -4.80 -9.36
N PRO A 148 -2.87 -4.16 -10.32
CA PRO A 148 -4.32 -4.28 -10.44
C PRO A 148 -4.75 -5.72 -10.75
N LYS A 149 -6.03 -6.00 -10.53
CA LYS A 149 -6.65 -7.28 -10.92
C LYS A 149 -6.48 -7.51 -12.43
N THR A 150 -6.12 -8.73 -12.81
CA THR A 150 -6.13 -9.25 -14.18
C THR A 150 -7.17 -10.35 -14.33
N GLU A 151 -7.25 -10.98 -15.50
CA GLU A 151 -8.13 -12.15 -15.72
C GLU A 151 -7.63 -13.36 -14.95
N GLU A 152 -6.31 -13.49 -14.83
CA GLU A 152 -5.65 -14.63 -14.20
C GLU A 152 -5.65 -14.49 -12.68
N HIS A 153 -5.43 -13.29 -12.17
CA HIS A 153 -5.15 -13.04 -10.75
C HIS A 153 -5.93 -11.83 -10.22
N ASN A 154 -6.30 -11.90 -8.93
CA ASN A 154 -6.80 -10.73 -8.22
C ASN A 154 -5.68 -9.70 -7.98
N LEU A 155 -6.02 -8.61 -7.28
CA LEU A 155 -5.07 -7.61 -6.80
C LEU A 155 -3.84 -8.27 -6.16
N ALA A 156 -2.64 -7.74 -6.40
CA ALA A 156 -1.42 -8.20 -5.76
C ALA A 156 -0.58 -7.04 -5.23
N LEU A 157 0.02 -7.21 -4.05
CA LEU A 157 1.09 -6.34 -3.55
C LEU A 157 2.43 -6.97 -3.90
N VAL A 158 3.27 -6.25 -4.64
CA VAL A 158 4.62 -6.68 -4.99
C VAL A 158 5.62 -5.94 -4.12
N LEU A 159 6.52 -6.66 -3.44
CA LEU A 159 7.74 -6.13 -2.84
C LEU A 159 8.89 -6.41 -3.80
N SER A 160 9.36 -5.37 -4.49
CA SER A 160 10.42 -5.49 -5.51
C SER A 160 11.81 -5.69 -4.89
N ALA A 161 12.03 -5.09 -3.71
CA ALA A 161 13.27 -5.14 -2.97
C ALA A 161 13.00 -5.73 -1.57
N PRO A 162 12.68 -7.03 -1.48
CA PRO A 162 12.24 -7.64 -0.22
C PRO A 162 13.29 -7.53 0.89
N ALA A 163 14.58 -7.62 0.56
CA ALA A 163 15.65 -7.42 1.53
C ALA A 163 15.63 -6.01 2.17
N GLN A 164 15.26 -4.97 1.43
CA GLN A 164 15.14 -3.60 1.95
C GLN A 164 13.80 -3.36 2.65
N ALA A 165 12.79 -4.15 2.32
CA ALA A 165 11.43 -4.01 2.85
C ALA A 165 11.14 -4.94 4.03
N THR A 166 12.04 -5.87 4.39
CA THR A 166 11.74 -6.94 5.37
C THR A 166 11.35 -6.38 6.74
N ASP A 167 12.11 -5.41 7.25
CA ASP A 167 11.88 -4.83 8.59
C ASP A 167 10.67 -3.89 8.65
N VAL A 168 10.16 -3.47 7.48
CA VAL A 168 9.08 -2.49 7.33
C VAL A 168 7.92 -3.06 6.53
N ARG A 169 7.89 -4.38 6.38
CA ARG A 169 6.96 -5.10 5.51
C ARG A 169 5.53 -4.90 5.97
N ASP A 170 5.31 -5.03 7.27
CA ASP A 170 3.99 -4.94 7.87
C ASP A 170 3.45 -3.50 7.81
N GLU A 171 4.32 -2.51 8.01
CA GLU A 171 4.02 -1.09 7.78
C GLU A 171 3.60 -0.81 6.34
N ILE A 172 4.39 -1.29 5.38
CA ILE A 172 4.10 -1.12 3.95
C ILE A 172 2.75 -1.78 3.63
N MET A 173 2.54 -3.01 4.09
CA MET A 173 1.29 -3.74 3.89
C MET A 173 0.08 -2.94 4.37
N VAL A 174 0.12 -2.47 5.62
CA VAL A 174 -1.00 -1.75 6.22
C VAL A 174 -1.20 -0.38 5.57
N ALA A 175 -0.12 0.34 5.26
CA ALA A 175 -0.19 1.63 4.56
C ALA A 175 -0.83 1.48 3.18
N VAL A 176 -0.43 0.46 2.41
CA VAL A 176 -1.01 0.15 1.10
C VAL A 176 -2.49 -0.16 1.21
N LEU A 177 -2.91 -0.99 2.17
CA LEU A 177 -4.33 -1.32 2.39
C LEU A 177 -5.16 -0.07 2.68
N ILE A 178 -4.66 0.82 3.54
CA ILE A 178 -5.33 2.08 3.90
C ILE A 178 -5.43 3.00 2.69
N LEU A 179 -4.34 3.21 1.96
CA LEU A 179 -4.30 4.10 0.80
C LEU A 179 -5.18 3.60 -0.33
N GLU A 180 -5.11 2.32 -0.65
CA GLU A 180 -5.95 1.71 -1.68
C GLU A 180 -7.43 1.76 -1.31
N HIS A 181 -7.78 1.57 -0.03
CA HIS A 181 -9.17 1.78 0.40
C HIS A 181 -9.63 3.21 0.16
N LYS A 182 -8.81 4.20 0.53
CA LYS A 182 -9.14 5.62 0.33
C LYS A 182 -9.31 5.96 -1.15
N LEU A 183 -8.44 5.43 -2.02
CA LEU A 183 -8.58 5.62 -3.47
C LEU A 183 -9.88 5.01 -4.00
N ARG A 184 -10.23 3.78 -3.59
CA ARG A 184 -11.52 3.17 -4.00
C ARG A 184 -12.74 3.95 -3.51
N MET A 185 -12.66 4.57 -2.35
CA MET A 185 -13.74 5.42 -1.84
C MET A 185 -13.85 6.74 -2.61
N ALA A 186 -12.73 7.33 -3.00
CA ALA A 186 -12.71 8.48 -3.89
C ALA A 186 -13.32 8.14 -5.26
N ASP A 187 -12.96 6.99 -5.85
CA ASP A 187 -13.52 6.52 -7.14
C ASP A 187 -15.04 6.34 -7.06
N THR A 188 -15.54 5.76 -5.96
CA THR A 188 -16.98 5.54 -5.75
C THR A 188 -17.73 6.88 -5.58
N ALA A 189 -17.16 7.83 -4.83
CA ALA A 189 -17.80 9.14 -4.62
C ALA A 189 -17.97 9.93 -5.92
N ILE A 190 -17.01 9.81 -6.85
CA ILE A 190 -17.11 10.42 -8.19
C ILE A 190 -18.25 9.78 -8.99
N SER A 191 -18.40 8.45 -8.92
CA SER A 191 -19.44 7.72 -9.65
C SER A 191 -20.86 8.06 -9.17
N VAL A 192 -21.06 8.23 -7.85
CA VAL A 192 -22.39 8.52 -7.27
C VAL A 192 -22.79 9.99 -7.41
N GLY A 193 -21.81 10.92 -7.48
CA GLY A 193 -22.05 12.34 -7.74
C GLY A 193 -22.23 12.71 -9.22
N GLY A 194 -22.10 11.73 -10.14
CA GLY A 194 -22.08 11.90 -11.60
C GLY A 194 -23.43 12.24 -12.25
N GLY A 195 -24.36 12.87 -11.53
CA GLY A 195 -25.44 13.63 -12.16
C GLY A 195 -24.88 14.90 -12.81
N LYS A 196 -24.47 14.83 -14.08
CA LYS A 196 -24.17 15.98 -14.97
C LYS A 196 -23.36 17.12 -14.34
N PHE A 197 -22.16 16.84 -13.83
CA PHE A 197 -21.15 17.89 -13.71
C PHE A 197 -19.87 17.47 -14.43
N GLU A 198 -19.43 18.35 -15.32
CA GLU A 198 -18.38 18.14 -16.29
C GLU A 198 -17.10 17.54 -15.69
N GLN A 199 -16.61 16.53 -16.39
CA GLN A 199 -15.33 15.84 -16.19
C GLN A 199 -14.16 16.81 -16.40
N ASN A 200 -13.88 17.71 -15.46
CA ASN A 200 -12.67 18.54 -15.49
C ASN A 200 -12.13 18.79 -14.08
N LYS A 201 -12.10 17.76 -13.24
CA LYS A 201 -11.26 17.77 -12.04
C LYS A 201 -10.27 16.62 -12.12
N THR A 202 -9.02 16.98 -12.37
CA THR A 202 -7.85 16.13 -12.21
C THR A 202 -7.81 15.62 -10.77
N VAL A 203 -8.20 14.36 -10.57
CA VAL A 203 -8.00 13.67 -9.30
C VAL A 203 -6.79 12.76 -9.48
N ALA A 204 -5.72 13.03 -8.72
CA ALA A 204 -4.51 12.21 -8.66
C ALA A 204 -3.71 12.03 -9.98
N GLY A 205 -3.76 12.99 -10.91
CA GLY A 205 -2.86 13.01 -12.07
C GLY A 205 -3.13 11.97 -13.17
N TYR A 206 -4.29 11.28 -13.14
CA TYR A 206 -4.71 10.39 -14.23
C TYR A 206 -5.70 11.05 -15.18
N TYR A 207 -5.38 11.02 -16.47
CA TYR A 207 -6.40 11.04 -17.52
C TYR A 207 -7.02 9.65 -17.60
N VAL A 208 -8.33 9.57 -17.42
CA VAL A 208 -9.10 8.38 -17.81
C VAL A 208 -9.29 8.48 -19.32
N SER A 209 -8.50 7.75 -20.10
CA SER A 209 -8.85 7.48 -21.50
C SER A 209 -9.95 6.42 -21.49
N THR A 210 -11.15 6.81 -21.90
CA THR A 210 -12.25 5.91 -22.27
C THR A 210 -11.89 5.06 -23.49
#